data_AF-A0A444LH76-F1
#
_entry.id   AF-A0A444LH76-F1
#
_cell.length_a   1.000
_cell.length_b   1.000
_cell.length_c   1.000
_cell.angle_alpha   90.00
_cell.angle_beta   90.00
_cell.angle_gamma   90.00
#
_symmetry.space_group_name_H-M   'P 1'
#
loop_
_entity.id
_entity.type
_entity.pdbx_description
1 polymer ?
#
loop_
_entity_poly.entity_id
_entity_poly.type
_entity_poly.pdbx_seq_one_letter_code
_entity_poly.pdbx_strand_id
1 'polypeptide(L)'
;MSALGYSAAVGQAALDALNARLNGIDQSLASKADALSMPSPATAAPNMITDTNTTGTGVKYAREDHTHKSNVQAKRVQVVGSAGQAVWNFTTAFDAAPVVTATAETPLNAAYTNVATVLEGSISMTSATIVVHQVVKSITLSGVLTSLLGSVLILFGFAPANTYVNCSARKPS
;
A
#
# COMPACT_ATOMS: atom_id res chain seq x y z
N MET A 1 68.78 17.40 -45.23
CA MET A 1 67.78 18.26 -44.53
C MET A 1 68.53 19.17 -43.59
N SER A 2 68.33 20.49 -43.68
CA SER A 2 68.92 21.41 -42.71
C SER A 2 68.28 21.20 -41.34
N ALA A 3 69.03 21.42 -40.25
CA ALA A 3 68.52 21.31 -38.88
C ALA A 3 67.26 22.18 -38.65
N LEU A 4 67.14 23.30 -39.38
CA LEU A 4 65.99 24.20 -39.38
C LEU A 4 64.74 23.62 -40.06
N GLY A 5 64.90 22.76 -41.07
CA GLY A 5 63.77 22.09 -41.72
C GLY A 5 63.20 20.94 -40.89
N TYR A 6 64.05 20.26 -40.12
CA TYR A 6 63.63 19.19 -39.21
C TYR A 6 62.88 19.73 -37.99
N SER A 7 63.33 20.85 -37.39
CA SER A 7 62.64 21.47 -36.26
C SER A 7 61.27 22.03 -36.63
N ALA A 8 61.11 22.60 -37.83
CA ALA A 8 59.82 23.08 -38.33
C ALA A 8 58.82 21.93 -38.57
N ALA A 9 59.27 20.81 -39.13
CA ALA A 9 58.43 19.64 -39.37
C ALA A 9 57.95 18.97 -38.07
N VAL A 10 58.83 18.87 -37.07
CA VAL A 10 58.47 18.35 -35.74
C VAL A 10 57.51 19.30 -35.02
N GLY A 11 57.69 20.62 -35.15
CA GLY A 11 56.79 21.62 -34.60
C GLY A 11 55.38 21.56 -35.19
N GLN A 12 55.27 21.39 -36.52
CA GLN A 12 53.98 21.27 -37.19
C GLN A 12 53.26 19.98 -36.79
N ALA A 13 53.96 18.84 -36.74
CA ALA A 13 53.38 17.58 -36.30
C ALA A 13 52.86 17.62 -34.85
N ALA A 14 53.57 18.34 -33.96
CA ALA A 14 53.12 18.53 -32.58
C ALA A 14 51.86 19.41 -32.49
N LEU A 15 51.79 20.47 -33.31
CA LEU A 15 50.61 21.33 -33.39
C LEU A 15 49.38 20.57 -33.93
N ASP A 16 49.57 19.77 -34.98
CA ASP A 16 48.51 18.96 -35.57
C ASP A 16 47.99 17.92 -34.56
N ALA A 17 48.89 17.27 -33.81
CA ALA A 17 48.52 16.33 -32.76
C ALA A 17 47.77 17.00 -31.60
N LEU A 18 48.13 18.23 -31.23
CA LEU A 18 47.43 18.99 -30.20
C LEU A 18 46.01 19.36 -30.65
N ASN A 19 45.87 19.84 -31.89
CA ASN A 19 44.57 20.16 -32.48
C ASN A 19 43.65 18.93 -32.56
N ALA A 20 44.20 17.78 -32.95
CA ALA A 20 43.45 16.52 -32.98
C ALA A 20 42.96 16.09 -31.58
N ARG A 21 43.81 16.24 -30.55
CA ARG A 21 43.43 15.93 -29.16
C ARG A 21 42.37 16.88 -28.64
N LEU A 22 42.46 18.18 -28.94
CA LEU A 22 41.47 19.18 -28.53
C LEU A 22 40.10 18.88 -29.15
N ASN A 23 40.07 18.60 -30.46
CA ASN A 23 38.84 18.20 -31.15
C ASN A 23 38.24 16.91 -30.56
N GLY A 24 39.07 15.95 -30.17
CA GLY A 24 38.61 14.72 -29.52
C GLY A 24 38.03 14.94 -28.12
N ILE A 25 38.59 15.90 -27.37
CA ILE A 25 38.07 16.31 -26.06
C ILE A 25 36.71 17.00 -26.22
N ASP A 26 36.56 17.91 -27.16
CA ASP A 26 35.29 18.62 -27.41
C ASP A 26 34.17 17.65 -27.79
N GLN A 27 34.47 16.66 -28.63
CA GLN A 27 33.51 15.60 -28.97
C GLN A 27 33.16 14.71 -27.76
N SER A 28 34.15 14.37 -26.92
CA SER A 28 33.93 13.58 -25.71
C SER A 28 33.08 14.34 -24.68
N LEU A 29 33.33 15.64 -24.48
CA LEU A 29 32.52 16.49 -23.60
C LEU A 29 31.10 16.65 -24.13
N ALA A 30 30.92 16.90 -25.44
CA ALA A 30 29.62 16.96 -26.07
C ALA A 30 28.83 15.64 -25.93
N SER A 31 29.53 14.49 -25.94
CA SER A 31 28.90 13.18 -25.73
C SER A 31 28.59 12.83 -24.27
N LYS A 32 29.23 13.52 -23.30
CA LYS A 32 29.12 13.19 -21.87
C LYS A 32 28.28 14.18 -21.07
N ALA A 33 28.00 15.36 -21.61
CA ALA A 33 27.31 16.42 -20.88
C ALA A 33 26.26 17.10 -21.76
N ASP A 34 25.15 16.42 -22.04
CA ASP A 34 23.89 17.14 -22.18
C ASP A 34 23.22 17.18 -20.81
N ALA A 35 23.63 18.15 -19.99
CA ALA A 35 23.01 18.40 -18.69
C ALA A 35 21.51 18.75 -18.80
N LEU A 36 21.04 19.14 -20.00
CA LEU A 36 19.62 19.38 -20.31
C LEU A 36 18.90 18.09 -20.72
N SER A 37 19.62 17.02 -21.08
CA SER A 37 19.06 15.67 -21.26
C SER A 37 18.91 14.90 -19.95
N MET A 38 19.44 15.41 -18.84
CA MET A 38 19.24 14.80 -17.54
C MET A 38 17.75 14.91 -17.17
N PRO A 39 17.05 13.79 -16.93
CA PRO A 39 15.65 13.82 -16.53
C PRO A 39 15.50 14.66 -15.26
N SER A 40 14.58 15.63 -15.28
CA SER A 40 14.27 16.40 -14.08
C SER A 40 13.57 15.53 -13.03
N PRO A 41 13.89 15.70 -11.73
CA PRO A 41 13.16 15.05 -10.64
C PRO A 41 11.65 15.36 -10.71
N ALA A 42 10.83 14.42 -10.24
CA ALA A 42 9.39 14.66 -10.13
C ALA A 42 9.10 15.83 -9.18
N THR A 43 8.22 16.74 -9.60
CA THR A 43 7.81 17.92 -8.82
C THR A 43 6.56 17.68 -7.98
N ALA A 44 5.93 16.51 -8.11
CA ALA A 44 4.76 16.10 -7.36
C ALA A 44 4.87 14.62 -6.93
N ALA A 45 4.27 14.30 -5.79
CA ALA A 45 4.09 12.92 -5.38
C ALA A 45 3.15 12.20 -6.38
N PRO A 46 3.40 10.93 -6.72
CA PRO A 46 2.45 10.14 -7.50
C PRO A 46 1.09 10.07 -6.79
N ASN A 47 0.01 10.05 -7.57
CA ASN A 47 -1.31 9.76 -7.01
C ASN A 47 -1.28 8.41 -6.28
N MET A 48 -1.93 8.32 -5.11
CA MET A 48 -2.07 7.04 -4.41
C MET A 48 -2.71 6.01 -5.34
N ILE A 49 -2.13 4.81 -5.39
CA ILE A 49 -2.64 3.69 -6.17
C ILE A 49 -3.99 3.26 -5.57
N THR A 50 -5.00 3.07 -6.43
CA THR A 50 -6.18 2.26 -6.09
C THR A 50 -5.82 0.76 -6.11
N ASP A 51 -6.72 -0.13 -5.70
CA ASP A 51 -6.44 -1.59 -5.50
C ASP A 51 -5.93 -2.37 -6.74
N THR A 52 -5.82 -1.73 -7.91
CA THR A 52 -5.33 -2.29 -9.19
C THR A 52 -4.52 -1.25 -9.95
N ASN A 53 -3.31 -1.60 -10.40
CA ASN A 53 -2.44 -0.74 -11.22
C ASN A 53 -2.00 -1.39 -12.53
N THR A 54 -1.92 -0.55 -13.57
CA THR A 54 -1.28 -0.85 -14.87
C THR A 54 0.13 -0.27 -14.92
N THR A 55 1.02 -0.89 -15.70
CA THR A 55 2.36 -0.37 -16.00
C THR A 55 2.26 1.01 -16.64
N GLY A 56 3.03 1.99 -16.17
CA GLY A 56 3.08 3.29 -16.83
C GLY A 56 4.06 3.32 -18.00
N THR A 57 3.90 4.32 -18.86
CA THR A 57 4.53 4.39 -20.19
C THR A 57 5.60 5.49 -20.27
N GLY A 58 6.09 6.01 -19.14
CA GLY A 58 7.00 7.15 -19.07
C GLY A 58 8.48 6.80 -19.29
N VAL A 59 9.24 7.72 -19.90
CA VAL A 59 10.65 7.53 -20.32
C VAL A 59 11.67 8.18 -19.32
N LYS A 60 11.23 8.64 -18.14
CA LYS A 60 12.08 9.36 -17.17
C LYS A 60 12.73 8.43 -16.12
N TYR A 61 13.94 8.75 -15.65
CA TYR A 61 14.66 8.08 -14.54
C TYR A 61 14.46 8.89 -13.24
N ALA A 62 13.78 8.51 -12.17
CA ALA A 62 12.92 7.38 -11.90
C ALA A 62 11.56 7.51 -12.58
N ARG A 63 11.03 6.36 -12.98
CA ARG A 63 9.74 6.21 -13.62
C ARG A 63 8.65 6.89 -12.78
N GLU A 64 7.95 7.85 -13.37
CA GLU A 64 6.69 8.41 -12.84
C GLU A 64 5.70 7.28 -12.45
N ASP A 65 5.89 6.10 -13.03
CA ASP A 65 5.16 4.86 -12.81
C ASP A 65 5.78 3.89 -11.80
N HIS A 66 6.81 4.27 -11.05
CA HIS A 66 7.26 3.49 -9.90
C HIS A 66 6.27 3.67 -8.75
N THR A 67 5.30 2.77 -8.69
CA THR A 67 4.29 2.74 -7.64
C THR A 67 4.50 1.51 -6.75
N HIS A 68 4.48 1.72 -5.43
CA HIS A 68 4.56 0.63 -4.46
C HIS A 68 3.17 0.02 -4.29
N LYS A 69 2.94 -1.20 -4.81
CA LYS A 69 1.67 -1.91 -4.59
C LYS A 69 1.38 -1.95 -3.09
N SER A 70 0.24 -1.39 -2.68
CA SER A 70 -0.22 -1.54 -1.30
C SER A 70 -0.49 -3.02 -1.06
N ASN A 71 0.23 -3.61 -0.10
CA ASN A 71 -0.04 -4.98 0.36
C ASN A 71 -1.20 -5.02 1.38
N VAL A 72 -1.92 -3.91 1.53
CA VAL A 72 -2.99 -3.73 2.50
C VAL A 72 -4.25 -3.25 1.79
N GLN A 73 -5.36 -3.92 2.07
CA GLN A 73 -6.71 -3.46 1.73
C GLN A 73 -7.42 -3.08 3.03
N ALA A 74 -8.32 -2.09 2.97
CA ALA A 74 -9.17 -1.72 4.10
C ALA A 74 -10.59 -1.44 3.60
N LYS A 75 -11.58 -1.86 4.38
CA LYS A 75 -12.99 -1.65 4.03
C LYS A 75 -13.85 -1.59 5.27
N ARG A 76 -14.87 -0.71 5.24
CA ARG A 76 -15.99 -0.74 6.17
C ARG A 76 -17.06 -1.67 5.63
N VAL A 77 -17.34 -2.76 6.35
CA VAL A 77 -18.33 -3.77 5.97
C VAL A 77 -19.47 -3.80 6.99
N GLN A 78 -20.60 -4.36 6.59
CA GLN A 78 -21.83 -4.34 7.37
C GLN A 78 -22.25 -5.76 7.73
N VAL A 79 -22.74 -5.95 8.96
CA VAL A 79 -23.42 -7.17 9.38
C VAL A 79 -24.74 -7.28 8.63
N VAL A 80 -24.97 -8.44 8.01
CA VAL A 80 -26.18 -8.75 7.26
C VAL A 80 -27.01 -9.77 8.05
N GLY A 81 -28.29 -9.46 8.24
CA GLY A 81 -29.21 -10.32 9.00
C GLY A 81 -28.94 -10.35 10.50
N SER A 82 -29.48 -11.37 11.18
CA SER A 82 -29.46 -11.50 12.64
C SER A 82 -28.38 -12.44 13.18
N ALA A 83 -27.58 -13.08 12.30
CA ALA A 83 -26.53 -14.03 12.68
C ALA A 83 -25.20 -13.36 13.06
N GLY A 84 -25.14 -12.02 13.09
CA GLY A 84 -23.93 -11.29 13.47
C GLY A 84 -22.79 -11.39 12.45
N GLN A 85 -23.04 -11.85 11.22
CA GLN A 85 -21.99 -12.06 10.23
C GLN A 85 -21.86 -10.90 9.25
N ALA A 86 -20.62 -10.47 9.00
CA ALA A 86 -20.25 -9.57 7.94
C ALA A 86 -19.26 -10.27 7.00
N VAL A 87 -19.55 -10.30 5.71
CA VAL A 87 -18.67 -10.89 4.70
C VAL A 87 -17.95 -9.79 3.95
N TRP A 88 -16.63 -9.86 3.93
CA TRP A 88 -15.79 -8.97 3.14
C TRP A 88 -15.21 -9.72 1.95
N ASN A 89 -15.67 -9.38 0.75
CA ASN A 89 -15.00 -9.78 -0.49
C ASN A 89 -13.89 -8.78 -0.82
N PHE A 90 -12.66 -9.27 -0.97
CA PHE A 90 -11.51 -8.45 -1.35
C PHE A 90 -11.67 -7.98 -2.79
N THR A 91 -11.34 -6.72 -3.07
CA THR A 91 -11.40 -6.16 -4.43
C THR A 91 -10.42 -6.90 -5.34
N THR A 92 -9.22 -7.16 -4.80
CA THR A 92 -8.15 -7.90 -5.45
C THR A 92 -7.79 -9.09 -4.58
N ALA A 93 -7.70 -10.28 -5.19
CA ALA A 93 -7.30 -11.49 -4.45
C ALA A 93 -5.85 -11.38 -3.94
N PHE A 94 -5.62 -11.90 -2.74
CA PHE A 94 -4.27 -12.11 -2.22
C PHE A 94 -3.69 -13.41 -2.78
N ASP A 95 -2.36 -13.50 -2.81
CA ASP A 95 -1.62 -14.70 -3.24
C ASP A 95 -1.55 -15.78 -2.16
N ALA A 96 -1.83 -15.41 -0.91
CA ALA A 96 -2.02 -16.29 0.24
C ALA A 96 -3.13 -15.73 1.13
N ALA A 97 -3.69 -16.55 2.04
CA ALA A 97 -4.68 -16.07 3.00
C ALA A 97 -4.11 -14.87 3.80
N PRO A 98 -4.74 -13.69 3.75
CA PRO A 98 -4.23 -12.50 4.43
C PRO A 98 -4.41 -12.58 5.95
N VAL A 99 -3.63 -11.78 6.68
CA VAL A 99 -3.92 -11.47 8.07
C VAL A 99 -4.99 -10.38 8.10
N VAL A 100 -6.14 -10.68 8.68
CA VAL A 100 -7.28 -9.76 8.79
C VAL A 100 -7.39 -9.22 10.21
N THR A 101 -7.60 -7.91 10.34
CA THR A 101 -7.93 -7.24 11.60
C THR A 101 -9.29 -6.57 11.44
N ALA A 102 -10.15 -6.68 12.44
CA ALA A 102 -11.51 -6.17 12.39
C ALA A 102 -11.90 -5.52 13.71
N THR A 103 -12.54 -4.35 13.63
CA THR A 103 -13.05 -3.61 14.79
C THR A 103 -14.51 -3.23 14.52
N ALA A 104 -15.43 -3.75 15.34
CA ALA A 104 -16.84 -3.41 15.23
C ALA A 104 -17.13 -2.02 15.81
N GLU A 105 -17.99 -1.26 15.14
CA GLU A 105 -18.46 0.02 15.64
C GLU A 105 -19.50 -0.19 16.73
N THR A 106 -19.38 0.55 17.83
CA THR A 106 -20.38 0.57 18.89
C THR A 106 -20.98 1.98 18.95
N PRO A 107 -22.30 2.15 18.76
CA PRO A 107 -22.94 3.45 18.92
C PRO A 107 -22.72 4.04 20.33
N LEU A 108 -22.58 5.37 20.40
CA LEU A 108 -22.23 6.10 21.62
C LEU A 108 -23.18 5.82 22.80
N ASN A 109 -24.44 5.49 22.53
CA ASN A 109 -25.46 5.19 23.54
C ASN A 109 -26.01 3.75 23.48
N ALA A 110 -25.30 2.82 22.83
CA ALA A 110 -25.75 1.43 22.76
C ALA A 110 -25.64 0.75 24.13
N ALA A 111 -26.67 -0.03 24.50
CA ALA A 111 -26.69 -0.90 25.69
C ALA A 111 -25.68 -2.06 25.61
N TYR A 112 -25.18 -2.34 24.40
CA TYR A 112 -24.22 -3.39 24.10
C TYR A 112 -22.94 -2.79 23.51
N THR A 113 -21.81 -3.44 23.77
CA THR A 113 -20.54 -3.26 23.07
C THR A 113 -20.44 -4.33 21.99
N ASN A 114 -20.14 -3.91 20.77
CA ASN A 114 -19.90 -4.82 19.65
C ASN A 114 -18.43 -5.25 19.66
N VAL A 115 -18.19 -6.56 19.57
CA VAL A 115 -16.87 -7.17 19.49
C VAL A 115 -16.79 -7.94 18.18
N ALA A 116 -15.85 -7.53 17.31
CA ALA A 116 -15.57 -8.25 16.07
C ALA A 116 -14.57 -9.38 16.32
N THR A 117 -14.83 -10.53 15.71
CA THR A 117 -13.94 -11.68 15.69
C THR A 117 -13.84 -12.19 14.26
N VAL A 118 -12.63 -12.32 13.74
CA VAL A 118 -12.43 -12.97 12.45
C VAL A 118 -12.52 -14.46 12.68
N LEU A 119 -13.45 -15.13 12.00
CA LEU A 119 -13.68 -16.55 12.23
C LEU A 119 -12.53 -17.38 11.67
N GLU A 120 -11.92 -18.23 12.49
CA GLU A 120 -10.85 -19.14 12.04
C GLU A 120 -11.35 -20.05 10.92
N GLY A 121 -10.55 -20.22 9.87
CA GLY A 121 -10.92 -21.00 8.68
C GLY A 121 -11.86 -20.29 7.68
N SER A 122 -12.34 -19.08 8.00
CA SER A 122 -13.19 -18.30 7.09
C SER A 122 -12.43 -17.30 6.21
N ILE A 123 -11.11 -17.18 6.41
CA ILE A 123 -10.24 -16.33 5.61
C ILE A 123 -9.75 -17.13 4.41
N SER A 124 -10.12 -16.67 3.22
CA SER A 124 -9.63 -17.17 1.94
C SER A 124 -8.77 -16.11 1.24
N MET A 125 -8.24 -16.44 0.08
CA MET A 125 -7.53 -15.49 -0.78
C MET A 125 -8.45 -14.39 -1.33
N THR A 126 -9.77 -14.59 -1.33
CA THR A 126 -10.76 -13.72 -1.98
C THR A 126 -11.75 -13.08 -1.01
N SER A 127 -11.86 -13.61 0.20
CA SER A 127 -12.83 -13.13 1.18
C SER A 127 -12.46 -13.47 2.62
N ALA A 128 -13.10 -12.77 3.55
CA ALA A 128 -13.09 -13.11 4.97
C ALA A 128 -14.49 -12.95 5.57
N THR A 129 -14.83 -13.82 6.52
CA THR A 129 -16.05 -13.68 7.33
C THR A 129 -15.70 -13.19 8.72
N ILE A 130 -16.37 -12.12 9.13
CA ILE A 130 -16.26 -11.54 10.46
C ILE A 130 -17.55 -11.83 11.21
N VAL A 131 -17.43 -12.37 12.42
CA VAL A 131 -18.54 -12.55 13.35
C VAL A 131 -18.48 -11.41 14.36
N VAL A 132 -19.62 -10.78 14.60
CA VAL A 132 -19.76 -9.69 15.55
C VAL A 132 -20.68 -10.13 16.67
N HIS A 133 -20.14 -10.17 17.87
CA HIS A 133 -20.87 -10.44 19.10
C HIS A 133 -21.21 -9.14 19.82
N GLN A 134 -22.28 -9.18 20.58
CA GLN A 134 -22.71 -8.12 21.49
C GLN A 134 -22.50 -8.57 22.93
N VAL A 135 -21.88 -7.68 23.71
CA VAL A 135 -21.68 -7.84 25.15
C VAL A 135 -22.41 -6.72 25.86
N VAL A 136 -23.26 -7.03 26.84
CA VAL A 136 -23.98 -6.02 27.63
C VAL A 136 -22.98 -5.10 28.35
N LYS A 137 -23.12 -3.77 28.23
CA LYS A 137 -22.20 -2.80 28.86
C LYS A 137 -22.39 -2.68 30.37
N SER A 138 -23.63 -2.77 30.84
CA SER A 138 -23.96 -2.65 32.26
C SER A 138 -25.22 -3.46 32.58
N ILE A 139 -25.21 -4.07 33.76
CA ILE A 139 -26.38 -4.78 34.30
C ILE A 139 -26.71 -4.14 35.63
N THR A 140 -27.91 -3.59 35.74
CA THR A 140 -28.43 -3.11 37.03
C THR A 140 -29.05 -4.31 37.76
N LEU A 141 -28.32 -4.87 38.73
CA LEU A 141 -28.85 -5.92 39.61
C LEU A 141 -29.84 -5.28 40.62
N SER A 142 -31.08 -5.05 40.21
CA SER A 142 -32.14 -4.66 41.14
C SER A 142 -33.15 -5.80 41.30
N GLY A 143 -33.12 -6.43 42.47
CA GLY A 143 -34.27 -7.13 43.07
C GLY A 143 -34.38 -8.65 42.93
N VAL A 144 -33.71 -9.33 42.00
CA VAL A 144 -34.04 -10.75 41.73
C VAL A 144 -32.79 -11.62 41.55
N LEU A 145 -32.23 -12.06 42.69
CA LEU A 145 -31.19 -13.08 42.82
C LEU A 145 -31.59 -14.44 42.20
N THR A 146 -32.87 -14.66 41.85
CA THR A 146 -33.34 -15.85 41.12
C THR A 146 -33.19 -15.77 39.60
N SER A 147 -32.84 -14.61 39.03
CA SER A 147 -32.58 -14.47 37.59
C SER A 147 -31.13 -14.82 37.20
N LEU A 148 -30.22 -14.99 38.15
CA LEU A 148 -28.77 -15.13 37.90
C LEU A 148 -28.43 -16.23 36.87
N LEU A 149 -29.18 -17.33 36.86
CA LEU A 149 -28.98 -18.42 35.91
C LEU A 149 -29.53 -18.14 34.50
N GLY A 150 -30.59 -17.33 34.38
CA GLY A 150 -31.16 -16.89 33.10
C GLY A 150 -30.46 -15.66 32.51
N SER A 151 -29.98 -14.74 33.36
CA SER A 151 -29.30 -13.50 32.98
C SER A 151 -27.90 -13.76 32.41
N VAL A 152 -27.22 -14.83 32.84
CA VAL A 152 -25.92 -15.24 32.28
C VAL A 152 -26.03 -15.68 30.81
N LEU A 153 -27.19 -16.21 30.40
CA LEU A 153 -27.44 -16.63 29.02
C LEU A 153 -27.74 -15.47 28.05
N ILE A 154 -28.03 -14.26 28.54
CA ILE A 154 -28.32 -13.07 27.71
C ILE A 154 -27.14 -12.09 27.68
N LEU A 155 -26.02 -12.42 28.33
CA LEU A 155 -24.83 -11.57 28.34
C LEU A 155 -24.18 -11.42 26.95
N PHE A 156 -24.37 -12.44 26.11
CA PHE A 156 -23.76 -12.56 24.80
C PHE A 156 -24.83 -12.81 23.74
N GLY A 157 -24.82 -11.99 22.69
CA GLY A 157 -25.68 -12.17 21.53
C GLY A 157 -24.93 -11.91 20.23
N PHE A 158 -25.55 -12.17 19.09
CA PHE A 158 -25.04 -11.68 17.81
C PHE A 158 -25.44 -10.22 17.60
N ALA A 159 -24.55 -9.44 16.99
CA ALA A 159 -24.89 -8.07 16.63
C ALA A 159 -26.01 -8.05 15.58
N PRO A 160 -26.92 -7.06 15.66
CA PRO A 160 -28.00 -6.91 14.71
C PRO A 160 -27.47 -6.47 13.35
N ALA A 161 -28.31 -6.65 12.33
CA ALA A 161 -28.10 -6.09 11.00
C ALA A 161 -27.80 -4.58 11.08
N ASN A 162 -27.02 -4.08 10.13
CA ASN A 162 -26.57 -2.68 10.07
C ASN A 162 -25.50 -2.28 11.08
N THR A 163 -24.99 -3.21 11.88
CA THR A 163 -23.74 -2.99 12.62
C THR A 163 -22.58 -2.94 11.62
N TYR A 164 -21.76 -1.90 11.68
CA TYR A 164 -20.59 -1.75 10.81
C TYR A 164 -19.32 -2.24 11.48
N VAL A 165 -18.40 -2.74 10.66
CA VAL A 165 -17.09 -3.24 11.06
C VAL A 165 -16.05 -2.61 10.16
N ASN A 166 -15.05 -1.99 10.78
CA ASN A 166 -13.87 -1.49 10.08
C ASN A 166 -12.83 -2.61 10.00
N CYS A 167 -12.50 -3.02 8.78
CA CYS A 167 -11.61 -4.15 8.54
C CYS A 167 -10.37 -3.71 7.75
N SER A 168 -9.24 -4.36 8.05
CA SER A 168 -8.02 -4.29 7.24
C SER A 168 -7.48 -5.69 7.00
N ALA A 169 -6.93 -5.92 5.81
CA ALA A 169 -6.34 -7.18 5.39
C ALA A 169 -4.96 -6.92 4.83
N ARG A 170 -3.95 -7.66 5.29
CA ARG A 170 -2.56 -7.53 4.82
C ARG A 170 -2.00 -8.89 4.42
N LYS A 171 -1.12 -8.89 3.42
CA LYS A 171 -0.36 -10.10 3.06
C LYS A 171 0.43 -10.61 4.29
N PRO A 172 0.47 -11.93 4.55
CA PRO A 172 1.35 -12.49 5.58
C PRO A 172 2.81 -12.19 5.24
N SER A 173 3.59 -11.80 6.27
CA SER A 173 5.02 -11.51 6.19
C SER A 173 5.85 -12.76 6.01
#